data_AF-A0A2I4AKG2-F1
#
_entry.id   AF-A0A2I4AKG2-F1
#
_cell.length_a   1.000
_cell.length_b   1.000
_cell.length_c   1.000
_cell.angle_alpha   90.00
_cell.angle_beta   90.00
_cell.angle_gamma   90.00
#
_symmetry.space_group_name_H-M   'P 1'
#
loop_
_entity.id
_entity.type
_entity.pdbx_description
1 polymer ?
#
loop_
_entity_poly.entity_id
_entity_poly.type
_entity_poly.pdbx_seq_one_letter_code
_entity_poly.pdbx_strand_id
1 'polypeptide(L)'
;HQNLSVCSYDVIFASGPDELLSKFSRLGHRVLFSAEGFCWPDHRLASKYPQVHSGKRYLNSGGFMGFASDLSAIVQQWKYKDDDDDQLFYTRIYLDQNQRTKFNMTLDHRSRIFQNLNGAIDEVVLKFERAKVRLRNVAYDTLPVVIHGNG
;
A
#
# COMPACT_ATOMS: atom_id res chain seq x y z
N HIS A 1 -22.45 -9.57 0.49
CA HIS A 1 -21.84 -8.26 0.81
C HIS A 1 -20.38 -8.47 1.18
N GLN A 2 -19.44 -8.12 0.29
CA GLN A 2 -18.00 -8.19 0.60
C GLN A 2 -17.59 -6.82 1.15
N ASN A 3 -17.37 -6.75 2.47
CA ASN A 3 -16.93 -5.52 3.13
C ASN A 3 -15.44 -5.31 2.85
N LEU A 4 -15.07 -4.16 2.28
CA LEU A 4 -13.70 -3.75 2.00
C LEU A 4 -13.33 -2.60 2.94
N SER A 5 -12.14 -2.65 3.54
CA SER A 5 -11.64 -1.60 4.44
C SER A 5 -10.34 -1.01 3.90
N VAL A 6 -10.15 0.28 4.15
CA VAL A 6 -8.91 1.01 3.90
C VAL A 6 -8.41 1.52 5.23
N CYS A 7 -7.19 1.19 5.60
CA CYS A 7 -6.54 1.71 6.80
C CYS A 7 -5.43 2.65 6.36
N SER A 8 -5.48 3.89 6.85
CA SER A 8 -4.44 4.87 6.59
C SER A 8 -4.40 5.99 7.62
N TYR A 9 -3.19 6.45 7.92
CA TYR A 9 -2.92 7.61 8.75
C TYR A 9 -2.59 8.78 7.79
N ASP A 10 -3.11 9.98 8.04
CA ASP A 10 -2.83 11.20 7.27
C ASP A 10 -3.03 11.11 5.74
N VAL A 11 -4.27 10.82 5.30
CA VAL A 11 -4.61 10.65 3.87
C VAL A 11 -5.57 11.66 3.30
N ILE A 12 -5.28 12.06 2.06
CA ILE A 12 -6.21 12.76 1.17
C ILE A 12 -6.68 11.77 0.08
N PHE A 13 -8.00 11.64 -0.07
CA PHE A 13 -8.60 10.92 -1.19
C PHE A 13 -8.60 11.81 -2.44
N ALA A 14 -7.84 11.42 -3.46
CA ALA A 14 -7.74 12.11 -4.74
C ALA A 14 -8.83 11.68 -5.76
N SER A 15 -9.65 10.68 -5.42
CA SER A 15 -10.80 10.22 -6.22
C SER A 15 -11.83 9.48 -5.35
N GLY A 16 -13.00 9.19 -5.94
CA GLY A 16 -14.11 8.53 -5.26
C GLY A 16 -13.92 7.02 -5.03
N PRO A 17 -14.77 6.40 -4.18
CA PRO A 17 -14.66 5.00 -3.78
C PRO A 17 -14.78 4.01 -4.95
N ASP A 18 -15.53 4.34 -6.00
CA ASP A 18 -15.69 3.45 -7.16
C ASP A 18 -14.39 3.22 -7.93
N GLU A 19 -13.55 4.26 -8.07
CA GLU A 19 -12.24 4.11 -8.71
C GLU A 19 -11.31 3.25 -7.87
N LEU A 20 -11.33 3.43 -6.55
CA LEU A 20 -10.56 2.63 -5.60
C LEU A 20 -10.93 1.14 -5.72
N LEU A 21 -12.23 0.84 -5.66
CA LEU A 21 -12.78 -0.52 -5.79
C LEU A 21 -12.43 -1.14 -7.14
N SER A 22 -12.60 -0.39 -8.23
CA SER A 22 -12.29 -0.84 -9.59
C SER A 22 -10.81 -1.20 -9.75
N LYS A 23 -9.91 -0.35 -9.25
CA LYS A 23 -8.46 -0.61 -9.30
C LYS A 23 -8.07 -1.81 -8.45
N PHE A 24 -8.61 -1.92 -7.23
CA PHE A 24 -8.31 -3.05 -6.35
C PHE A 24 -8.79 -4.37 -6.95
N SER A 25 -10.02 -4.41 -7.45
CA SER A 25 -10.60 -5.60 -8.10
C SER A 25 -9.76 -6.07 -9.30
N ARG A 26 -9.24 -5.14 -10.12
CA ARG A 26 -8.38 -5.45 -11.28
C ARG A 26 -7.03 -6.06 -10.91
N LEU A 27 -6.56 -5.90 -9.67
CA LEU A 27 -5.31 -6.51 -9.22
C LEU A 27 -5.44 -8.01 -8.97
N GLY A 28 -6.65 -8.53 -8.74
CA GLY A 28 -6.87 -9.96 -8.48
C GLY A 28 -6.29 -10.47 -7.14
N HIS A 29 -5.95 -9.55 -6.24
CA HIS A 29 -5.41 -9.85 -4.91
C HIS A 29 -6.47 -9.63 -3.82
N ARG A 30 -6.27 -10.26 -2.67
CA ARG A 30 -7.20 -10.18 -1.53
C ARG A 30 -6.80 -9.14 -0.51
N VAL A 31 -5.49 -8.89 -0.39
CA VAL A 31 -4.90 -7.85 0.46
C VAL A 31 -3.83 -7.12 -0.35
N LEU A 32 -3.86 -5.80 -0.29
CA LEU A 32 -2.93 -4.90 -0.95
C LEU A 32 -2.36 -3.95 0.09
N PHE A 33 -1.04 -3.95 0.23
CA PHE A 33 -0.33 -2.91 0.97
C PHE A 33 0.23 -1.85 0.01
N SER A 34 0.40 -0.63 0.51
CA SER A 34 1.15 0.39 -0.20
C SER A 34 2.63 -0.02 -0.29
N ALA A 35 3.33 0.52 -1.28
CA ALA A 35 4.73 0.22 -1.51
C ALA A 35 5.59 1.48 -1.43
N GLU A 36 6.84 1.34 -1.00
CA GLU A 36 7.80 2.44 -0.92
C GLU A 36 9.21 2.03 -1.38
N GLY A 37 10.09 3.05 -1.48
CA GLY A 37 11.47 2.89 -1.96
C GLY A 37 12.44 2.36 -0.90
N PHE A 38 12.10 2.43 0.39
CA PHE A 38 13.00 2.11 1.49
C PHE A 38 12.55 0.88 2.27
N CYS A 39 13.51 0.04 2.67
CA CYS A 39 13.23 -1.08 3.56
C CYS A 39 13.37 -0.59 5.01
N TRP A 40 12.27 -0.16 5.61
CA TRP A 40 12.20 0.35 6.97
C TRP A 40 11.25 -0.53 7.83
N PRO A 41 11.52 -0.70 9.15
CA PRO A 41 12.69 -0.22 9.90
C PRO A 41 13.93 -1.12 9.78
N ASP A 42 13.78 -2.40 9.43
CA ASP A 42 14.89 -3.36 9.38
C ASP A 42 15.38 -3.61 7.95
N HIS A 43 16.42 -2.89 7.55
CA HIS A 43 17.04 -2.99 6.22
C HIS A 43 17.58 -4.39 5.88
N ARG A 44 17.87 -5.23 6.89
CA ARG A 44 18.38 -6.60 6.68
C ARG A 44 17.32 -7.51 6.04
N LEU A 45 16.04 -7.12 6.11
CA LEU A 45 14.93 -7.85 5.50
C LEU A 45 14.83 -7.62 3.99
N ALA A 46 15.55 -6.64 3.42
CA ALA A 46 15.46 -6.27 2.02
C ALA A 46 15.68 -7.45 1.05
N SER A 47 16.58 -8.38 1.39
CA SER A 47 16.87 -9.58 0.59
C SER A 47 15.74 -10.60 0.57
N LYS A 48 14.84 -10.58 1.56
CA LYS A 48 13.69 -11.48 1.68
C LYS A 48 12.48 -11.06 0.86
N TYR A 49 12.42 -9.79 0.45
CA TYR A 49 11.35 -9.32 -0.43
C TYR A 49 11.45 -9.99 -1.80
N PRO A 50 10.32 -10.32 -2.45
CA PRO A 50 10.33 -10.73 -3.85
C PRO A 50 11.05 -9.69 -4.72
N GLN A 51 11.75 -10.15 -5.76
CA GLN A 51 12.34 -9.26 -6.74
C GLN A 51 11.23 -8.63 -7.57
N VAL A 52 11.34 -7.33 -7.83
CA VAL A 52 10.42 -6.58 -8.68
C VAL A 52 11.20 -5.99 -9.85
N HIS A 53 10.72 -6.20 -11.07
CA HIS A 53 11.39 -5.69 -12.28
C HIS A 53 11.24 -4.18 -12.43
N SER A 54 10.14 -3.63 -11.89
CA SER A 54 9.81 -2.21 -12.00
C SER A 54 8.81 -1.86 -10.89
N GLY A 55 9.07 -0.76 -10.19
CA GLY A 55 8.25 -0.29 -9.09
C GLY A 55 8.96 -0.30 -7.74
N LYS A 56 8.26 0.25 -6.75
CA LYS A 56 8.63 0.26 -5.34
C LYS A 56 8.57 -1.17 -4.78
N ARG A 57 9.60 -1.58 -4.02
CA ARG A 57 9.78 -3.00 -3.63
C ARG A 57 9.29 -3.31 -2.21
N TYR A 58 9.34 -2.33 -1.32
CA TYR A 58 9.15 -2.55 0.10
C TYR A 58 7.74 -2.17 0.53
N LEU A 59 7.24 -2.84 1.56
CA LEU A 59 5.92 -2.59 2.11
C LEU A 59 5.92 -1.23 2.82
N ASN A 60 4.79 -0.51 2.83
CA ASN A 60 4.51 0.58 3.75
C ASN A 60 3.14 0.35 4.41
N SER A 61 3.10 0.32 5.74
CA SER A 61 1.91 0.00 6.55
C SER A 61 0.93 1.16 6.66
N GLY A 62 1.36 2.38 6.33
CA GLY A 62 0.51 3.56 6.42
C GLY A 62 -0.61 3.59 5.38
N GLY A 63 -0.64 2.67 4.41
CA GLY A 63 -1.79 2.46 3.55
C GLY A 63 -1.97 0.99 3.19
N PHE A 64 -3.13 0.40 3.51
CA PHE A 64 -3.49 -0.93 3.02
C PHE A 64 -4.99 -1.11 2.87
N MET A 65 -5.37 -2.06 2.03
CA MET A 65 -6.76 -2.41 1.77
C MET A 65 -6.93 -3.89 1.46
N GLY A 66 -8.10 -4.44 1.74
CA GLY A 66 -8.39 -5.85 1.52
C GLY A 66 -9.75 -6.25 2.03
N PHE A 67 -10.12 -7.51 1.81
CA PHE A 67 -11.36 -8.05 2.35
C PHE A 67 -11.34 -8.01 3.87
N ALA A 68 -12.42 -7.54 4.49
CA ALA A 68 -12.49 -7.35 5.94
C ALA A 68 -12.16 -8.63 6.74
N SER A 69 -12.55 -9.81 6.25
CA SER A 69 -12.20 -11.09 6.88
C SER A 69 -10.70 -11.34 6.93
N ASP A 70 -9.98 -10.99 5.85
CA ASP A 70 -8.55 -11.22 5.74
C ASP A 70 -7.77 -10.20 6.54
N LEU A 71 -8.16 -8.92 6.46
CA LEU A 71 -7.55 -7.86 7.25
C LEU A 71 -7.73 -8.14 8.75
N SER A 72 -8.94 -8.52 9.17
CA SER A 72 -9.22 -8.89 10.56
C SER A 72 -8.35 -10.07 11.00
N ALA A 73 -8.25 -11.12 10.18
CA ALA A 73 -7.41 -12.28 10.48
C ALA A 73 -5.90 -11.96 10.53
N ILE A 74 -5.43 -10.93 9.81
CA ILE A 74 -4.04 -10.44 9.90
C ILE A 74 -3.87 -9.64 11.19
N VAL A 75 -4.72 -8.64 11.43
CA VAL A 75 -4.65 -7.74 12.59
C VAL A 75 -4.75 -8.52 13.91
N GLN A 76 -5.59 -9.56 13.98
CA GLN A 76 -5.70 -10.43 15.17
C GLN A 76 -4.43 -11.22 15.49
N GLN A 77 -3.43 -11.25 14.61
CA GLN A 77 -2.12 -11.85 14.89
C GLN A 77 -1.18 -10.90 15.63
N TRP A 78 -1.58 -9.63 15.79
CA TRP A 78 -0.88 -8.68 16.64
C TRP A 78 -0.86 -9.18 18.09
N LYS A 79 0.34 -9.44 18.60
CA LYS A 79 0.58 -9.86 20.00
C LYS A 79 1.57 -8.93 20.69
N TYR A 80 1.79 -7.78 20.08
CA TYR A 80 2.80 -6.79 20.43
C TYR A 80 2.16 -5.70 21.29
N LYS A 81 2.98 -4.84 21.87
CA LYS A 81 2.51 -3.69 22.65
C LYS A 81 1.99 -2.60 21.71
N ASP A 82 1.24 -1.64 22.27
CA ASP A 82 0.69 -0.52 21.48
C ASP A 82 1.78 0.41 20.91
N ASP A 83 3.00 0.38 21.46
CA ASP A 83 4.17 1.15 21.00
C ASP A 83 5.12 0.37 20.08
N ASP A 84 4.80 -0.89 19.77
CA ASP A 84 5.59 -1.67 18.83
C ASP A 84 5.32 -1.22 17.38
N ASP A 85 6.35 -1.36 16.54
CA ASP A 85 6.38 -0.88 15.16
C ASP A 85 5.43 -1.68 14.25
N ASP A 86 4.35 -1.02 13.80
CA ASP A 86 3.31 -1.60 12.95
C ASP A 86 3.85 -2.01 11.57
N GLN A 87 4.71 -1.18 11.01
CA GLN A 87 5.42 -1.44 9.76
C GLN A 87 6.21 -2.76 9.83
N LEU A 88 6.95 -3.00 10.91
CA LEU A 88 7.74 -4.20 11.11
C LEU A 88 6.87 -5.45 11.25
N PHE A 89 5.72 -5.33 11.92
CA PHE A 89 4.73 -6.40 12.00
C PHE A 89 4.21 -6.79 10.62
N TYR A 90 3.65 -5.84 9.86
CA TYR A 90 3.10 -6.13 8.53
C TYR A 90 4.18 -6.60 7.56
N THR A 91 5.40 -6.07 7.67
CA THR A 91 6.56 -6.54 6.92
C THR A 91 6.84 -8.02 7.22
N ARG A 92 6.88 -8.44 8.48
CA ARG A 92 7.09 -9.85 8.85
C ARG A 92 5.99 -10.76 8.32
N ILE A 93 4.74 -10.32 8.41
CA ILE A 93 3.59 -11.05 7.86
C ILE A 93 3.70 -11.19 6.33
N TYR A 94 4.06 -10.13 5.61
CA TYR A 94 4.20 -10.15 4.15
C TYR A 94 5.41 -10.99 3.68
N LEU A 95 6.49 -11.03 4.47
CA LEU A 95 7.69 -11.79 4.16
C LEU A 95 7.56 -13.28 4.46
N ASP A 96 6.65 -13.67 5.35
CA ASP A 96 6.27 -15.06 5.51
C ASP A 96 5.53 -15.55 4.25
N GLN A 97 6.14 -16.49 3.53
CA GLN A 97 5.60 -17.03 2.29
C GLN A 97 4.26 -17.73 2.47
N ASN A 98 4.05 -18.41 3.60
CA ASN A 98 2.80 -19.11 3.88
C ASN A 98 1.68 -18.09 4.10
N GLN A 99 1.95 -17.03 4.87
CA GLN A 99 0.99 -15.96 5.12
C GLN A 99 0.67 -15.17 3.85
N ARG A 100 1.70 -14.77 3.10
CA ARG A 100 1.54 -14.05 1.83
C ARG A 100 0.69 -14.84 0.83
N THR A 101 0.87 -16.15 0.76
CA THR A 101 0.08 -17.04 -0.11
C THR A 101 -1.34 -17.21 0.44
N LYS A 102 -1.50 -17.52 1.73
CA LYS A 102 -2.79 -17.73 2.40
C LYS A 102 -3.73 -16.55 2.21
N PHE A 103 -3.23 -15.33 2.37
CA PHE A 103 -4.01 -14.11 2.26
C PHE A 103 -3.93 -13.47 0.88
N ASN A 104 -3.30 -14.12 -0.10
CA ASN A 104 -3.09 -13.61 -1.46
C ASN A 104 -2.69 -12.11 -1.46
N MET A 105 -1.60 -11.81 -0.74
CA MET A 105 -1.14 -10.44 -0.54
C MET A 105 -0.28 -9.95 -1.70
N THR A 106 -0.35 -8.66 -1.98
CA THR A 106 0.56 -7.97 -2.90
C THR A 106 0.91 -6.57 -2.41
N LEU A 107 1.86 -5.91 -3.06
CA LEU A 107 2.17 -4.50 -2.83
C LEU A 107 1.79 -3.65 -4.06
N ASP A 108 1.38 -2.41 -3.85
CA ASP A 108 1.11 -1.45 -4.92
C ASP A 108 2.39 -0.87 -5.52
N HIS A 109 3.18 -1.72 -6.17
CA HIS A 109 4.53 -1.42 -6.66
C HIS A 109 4.61 -0.18 -7.56
N ARG A 110 3.53 0.20 -8.25
CA ARG A 110 3.50 1.30 -9.23
C ARG A 110 2.58 2.45 -8.82
N SER A 111 2.24 2.54 -7.53
CA SER A 111 1.42 3.61 -6.98
C SER A 111 0.10 3.82 -7.74
N ARG A 112 -0.60 2.73 -8.08
CA ARG A 112 -1.88 2.81 -8.80
C ARG A 112 -3.00 3.30 -7.90
N ILE A 113 -2.93 2.91 -6.63
CA ILE A 113 -3.88 3.21 -5.57
C ILE A 113 -3.22 4.11 -4.53
N PHE A 114 -2.06 3.73 -4.00
CA PHE A 114 -1.38 4.43 -2.91
C PHE A 114 -0.14 5.17 -3.42
N GLN A 115 -0.05 6.46 -3.13
CA GLN A 115 1.16 7.26 -3.29
C GLN A 115 1.73 7.62 -1.93
N ASN A 116 2.84 6.99 -1.57
CA ASN A 116 3.68 7.43 -0.46
C ASN A 116 4.60 8.55 -0.96
N LEU A 117 4.68 9.68 -0.24
CA LEU A 117 5.47 10.84 -0.65
C LEU A 117 6.94 10.75 -0.23
N ASN A 118 7.27 10.04 0.85
CA ASN A 118 8.66 9.88 1.29
C ASN A 118 9.52 9.26 0.18
N GLY A 119 10.59 9.98 -0.23
CA GLY A 119 11.47 9.58 -1.33
C GLY A 119 10.79 9.44 -2.70
N ALA A 120 9.62 10.06 -2.90
CA ALA A 120 8.90 10.04 -4.19
C ALA A 120 8.32 11.41 -4.59
N ILE A 121 8.76 12.50 -3.94
CA ILE A 121 8.31 13.87 -4.24
C ILE A 121 8.61 14.24 -5.71
N ASP A 122 9.77 13.84 -6.23
CA ASP A 122 10.16 14.14 -7.62
C ASP A 122 9.39 13.29 -8.65
N GLU A 123 8.64 12.27 -8.20
CA GLU A 123 7.83 11.42 -9.08
C GLU A 123 6.42 11.97 -9.29
N VAL A 124 6.03 13.05 -8.59
CA VAL A 124 4.64 13.49 -8.54
C VAL A 124 4.44 14.90 -9.10
N VAL A 125 3.36 15.08 -9.87
CA VAL A 125 2.93 16.39 -10.36
C VAL A 125 1.43 16.58 -10.14
N LEU A 126 1.01 17.84 -10.01
CA LEU A 126 -0.41 18.17 -10.01
C LEU A 126 -0.95 18.14 -11.45
N LYS A 127 -1.98 17.33 -11.65
CA LYS A 127 -2.76 17.23 -12.88
C LYS A 127 -4.10 17.93 -12.67
N PHE A 128 -4.30 19.02 -13.39
CA PHE A 128 -5.55 19.78 -13.39
C PHE A 128 -6.52 19.19 -14.41
N GLU A 129 -7.71 18.83 -13.97
CA GLU A 129 -8.86 18.45 -14.80
C GLU A 129 -9.97 19.49 -14.60
N ARG A 130 -10.94 19.57 -15.54
CA ARG A 130 -11.95 20.66 -15.58
C ARG A 130 -12.69 20.92 -14.26
N ALA A 131 -12.83 19.92 -13.39
CA ALA A 131 -13.55 20.01 -12.12
C ALA A 131 -12.77 19.45 -10.91
N LYS A 132 -11.51 19.03 -11.09
CA LYS A 132 -10.71 18.43 -9.99
C LYS A 132 -9.22 18.53 -10.24
N VAL A 133 -8.45 18.58 -9.16
CA VAL A 133 -6.99 18.45 -9.17
C VAL A 133 -6.64 17.07 -8.66
N ARG A 134 -5.77 16.36 -9.39
CA ARG A 134 -5.27 15.04 -9.00
C ARG A 134 -3.75 15.06 -8.96
N LEU A 135 -3.17 14.17 -8.18
CA LEU A 135 -1.74 13.87 -8.27
C LEU A 135 -1.52 12.81 -9.36
N ARG A 136 -0.51 13.01 -10.21
CA ARG A 136 -0.04 12.02 -11.20
C ARG A 136 1.37 11.60 -10.82
N ASN A 137 1.59 10.29 -10.70
CA ASN A 137 2.93 9.74 -10.64
C ASN A 137 3.48 9.62 -12.07
N VAL A 138 4.50 10.39 -12.42
CA VAL A 138 5.07 10.45 -13.78
C VAL A 138 6.02 9.29 -14.06
N ALA A 139 6.59 8.66 -13.03
CA ALA A 139 7.52 7.54 -13.18
C ALA A 139 6.80 6.27 -13.67
N TYR A 140 5.55 6.06 -13.23
CA TYR A 140 4.75 4.88 -13.60
C TYR A 140 3.54 5.20 -14.47
N ASP A 141 3.34 6.47 -14.79
CA ASP A 141 2.15 7.00 -15.46
C ASP A 141 0.83 6.56 -14.81
N THR A 142 0.72 6.79 -13.49
CA THR A 142 -0.45 6.43 -12.70
C THR A 142 -1.12 7.65 -12.07
N LEU A 143 -2.40 7.51 -11.75
CA LEU A 143 -3.18 8.49 -11.00
C LEU A 143 -3.57 7.87 -9.66
N PRO A 144 -2.76 7.99 -8.60
CA PRO A 144 -3.09 7.46 -7.29
C PRO A 144 -4.48 7.91 -6.80
N VAL A 145 -5.09 7.11 -5.93
CA VAL A 145 -6.39 7.42 -5.30
C VAL A 145 -6.18 7.91 -3.87
N VAL A 146 -5.17 7.38 -3.19
CA VAL A 146 -4.80 7.70 -1.82
C VAL A 146 -3.40 8.31 -1.84
N ILE A 147 -3.27 9.52 -1.29
CA ILE A 147 -1.97 10.18 -1.11
C ILE A 147 -1.65 10.16 0.38
N HIS A 148 -0.50 9.59 0.72
CA HIS A 148 -0.01 9.42 2.07
C HIS A 148 1.30 10.21 2.23
N GLY A 149 1.26 11.22 3.08
CA GLY A 149 2.40 12.08 3.38
C GLY A 149 3.34 11.47 4.42
N ASN A 150 3.82 10.25 4.20
CA ASN A 150 4.73 9.57 5.12
C ASN A 150 6.07 10.31 5.27
N GLY A 151 6.64 10.30 6.47
CA GLY A 151 7.90 10.97 6.81
C GLY A 151 8.16 10.94 8.31
#